data_AF-A0A7V5F1L9-F1
#
_entry.id   AF-A0A7V5F1L9-F1
#
_cell.length_a   1.000
_cell.length_b   1.000
_cell.length_c   1.000
_cell.angle_alpha   90.00
_cell.angle_beta   90.00
_cell.angle_gamma   90.00
#
_symmetry.space_group_name_H-M   'P 1'
#
loop_
_entity.id
_entity.type
_entity.pdbx_description
1 polymer ?
#
loop_
_entity_poly.entity_id
_entity_poly.type
_entity_poly.pdbx_seq_one_letter_code
_entity_poly.pdbx_strand_id
1 'polypeptide(L)' 'MIRLDETDRAILRALEQDATLSAGELGRRLGLSQPAAWRRVNRLHDDGAIRG' A
#
# COMPACT_ATOMS: atom_id res chain seq x y z
N MET A 1 10.22 3.75 -14.69
CA MET A 1 10.00 4.31 -13.35
C MET A 1 8.52 4.17 -13.03
N ILE A 2 8.19 3.51 -11.91
CA ILE A 2 6.80 3.27 -11.49
C ILE A 2 6.14 4.62 -11.20
N ARG A 3 4.93 4.87 -11.73
CA ARG A 3 4.19 6.09 -11.43
C ARG A 3 3.35 5.88 -10.17
N LEU A 4 3.82 6.43 -9.05
CA LEU A 4 3.13 6.39 -7.77
C LEU A 4 2.19 7.58 -7.61
N ASP A 5 0.94 7.33 -7.26
CA ASP A 5 0.03 8.39 -6.80
C ASP A 5 0.23 8.69 -5.30
N GLU A 6 -0.53 9.65 -4.76
CA GLU A 6 -0.43 10.04 -3.35
C GLU A 6 -0.83 8.92 -2.39
N THR A 7 -1.82 8.11 -2.76
CA THR A 7 -2.28 6.99 -1.95
C THR A 7 -1.22 5.89 -1.89
N ASP A 8 -0.59 5.59 -3.02
CA ASP A 8 0.51 4.63 -3.10
C ASP A 8 1.69 5.06 -2.22
N ARG A 9 2.06 6.36 -2.25
CA ARG A 9 3.08 6.89 -1.34
C ARG A 9 2.68 6.78 0.13
N ALA A 10 1.41 7.01 0.46
CA ALA A 10 0.91 6.88 1.82
C ALA A 10 0.94 5.41 2.31
N ILE A 11 0.59 4.46 1.43
CA ILE A 11 0.73 3.02 1.70
C ILE A 11 2.19 2.66 1.98
N LEU A 12 3.11 3.08 1.10
CA LEU A 12 4.54 2.80 1.27
C LEU A 12 5.09 3.36 2.59
N ARG A 13 4.74 4.60 2.94
CA ARG A 13 5.15 5.20 4.23
C ARG A 13 4.57 4.44 5.44
N ALA A 14 3.34 3.95 5.35
CA ALA A 14 2.73 3.18 6.43
C ALA A 14 3.43 1.83 6.61
N LEU A 15 3.74 1.13 5.50
CA LEU A 15 4.44 -0.16 5.52
C LEU A 15 5.92 -0.04 5.90
N GLU A 16 6.58 1.07 5.54
CA GLU A 16 7.94 1.38 5.97
C GLU A 16 8.02 1.53 7.50
N GLN A 17 6.98 2.10 8.13
CA GLN A 17 6.89 2.23 9.59
C GLN A 17 6.49 0.91 10.26
N ASP A 18 5.59 0.16 9.64
CA ASP A 18 5.09 -1.12 10.15
C ASP A 18 4.68 -2.03 8.99
N ALA A 19 5.57 -2.96 8.65
CA ALA A 19 5.37 -3.92 7.57
C ALA A 19 4.34 -5.02 7.91
N THR A 20 3.83 -5.08 9.15
CA THR A 20 2.84 -6.09 9.57
C THR A 20 1.41 -5.69 9.26
N LEU A 21 1.19 -4.43 8.85
CA LEU A 21 -0.14 -3.92 8.54
C LEU A 21 -0.82 -4.70 7.41
N SER A 22 -2.00 -5.23 7.71
CA SER A 22 -2.87 -5.82 6.70
C SER A 22 -3.47 -4.76 5.77
N ALA A 23 -3.94 -5.19 4.60
CA ALA A 23 -4.70 -4.33 3.70
C ALA A 23 -5.96 -3.72 4.36
N GLY A 24 -6.55 -4.41 5.34
CA GLY A 24 -7.69 -3.88 6.09
C GLY A 24 -7.30 -2.72 7.01
N GLU A 25 -6.15 -2.81 7.67
CA GLU A 25 -5.63 -1.74 8.53
C GLU A 25 -5.17 -0.54 7.71
N LEU A 26 -4.46 -0.78 6.61
CA LEU A 26 -4.11 0.26 5.63
C LEU A 26 -5.37 0.97 5.11
N GLY A 27 -6.41 0.21 4.79
CA GLY A 27 -7.67 0.78 4.33
C GLY A 27 -8.31 1.71 5.36
N ARG A 28 -8.42 1.26 6.63
CA ARG A 28 -8.94 2.11 7.71
C ARG A 28 -8.10 3.37 7.94
N ARG A 29 -6.77 3.26 7.92
CA ARG A 29 -5.86 4.41 8.12
C ARG A 29 -5.93 5.43 6.99
N LEU A 30 -6.12 4.97 5.75
CA LEU A 30 -6.00 5.80 4.55
C LEU A 30 -7.34 6.15 3.89
N GLY A 31 -8.48 5.83 4.53
CA GLY A 31 -9.80 6.09 3.97
C GLY A 31 -10.15 5.24 2.75
N LEU A 32 -9.59 4.03 2.64
CA LEU A 32 -9.87 3.08 1.56
C LEU A 32 -10.70 1.91 2.08
N SER A 33 -11.47 1.30 1.19
CA SER A 33 -11.98 -0.05 1.47
C SER A 33 -10.83 -1.06 1.48
N GLN A 34 -10.98 -2.14 2.24
CA GLN A 34 -9.98 -3.22 2.28
C GLN A 34 -9.64 -3.76 0.86
N PRO A 35 -10.60 -4.04 -0.04
CA PRO A 35 -10.27 -4.48 -1.40
C PRO A 35 -9.52 -3.43 -2.22
N ALA A 36 -9.76 -2.14 -2.00
CA ALA A 36 -9.02 -1.07 -2.67
C ALA A 36 -7.57 -1.00 -2.18
N ALA A 37 -7.35 -1.04 -0.87
CA ALA A 37 -6.00 -1.10 -0.29
C ALA A 37 -5.23 -2.35 -0.78
N TRP A 38 -5.87 -3.51 -0.80
CA TRP A 38 -5.26 -4.77 -1.28
C TRP A 38 -4.79 -4.68 -2.73
N ARG A 39 -5.64 -4.18 -3.64
CA ARG A 39 -5.25 -4.01 -5.06
C ARG A 39 -4.05 -3.08 -5.23
N ARG A 40 -3.95 -2.04 -4.40
CA ARG A 40 -2.82 -1.11 -4.43
C ARG A 40 -1.54 -1.78 -3.91
N VAL A 41 -1.60 -2.47 -2.78
CA VAL A 41 -0.45 -3.21 -2.22
C VAL A 41 0.08 -4.24 -3.21
N ASN A 42 -0.80 -5.05 -3.81
CA ASN A 42 -0.38 -6.03 -4.81
C ASN A 42 0.30 -5.39 -6.02
N ARG A 43 -0.29 -4.33 -6.58
CA ARG A 43 0.34 -3.60 -7.69
C ARG A 43 1.72 -3.05 -7.30
N LEU A 44 1.89 -2.57 -6.08
CA LEU A 44 3.18 -2.10 -5.60
C LEU A 44 4.22 -3.23 -5.47
N HIS A 45 3.79 -4.45 -5.15
CA HIS A 45 4.65 -5.64 -5.24
C HIS A 45 4.98 -6.01 -6.69
N ASP A 46 3.97 -6.10 -7.55
CA ASP A 46 4.11 -6.48 -8.96
C ASP A 46 5.03 -5.51 -9.72
N ASP A 47 4.91 -4.22 -9.43
CA ASP A 47 5.76 -3.17 -10.00
C ASP A 47 7.17 -3.16 -9.38
N GLY A 48 7.41 -3.89 -8.30
CA GLY A 48 8.69 -3.99 -7.59
C GLY A 48 9.01 -2.80 -6.68
N ALA A 49 7.99 -2.01 -6.31
CA ALA A 49 8.09 -0.93 -5.32
C ALA A 49 8.14 -1.47 -3.88
N ILE A 50 7.43 -2.57 -3.60
CA ILE A 50 7.58 -3.34 -2.36
C ILE A 50 8.33 -4.61 -2.70
N ARG A 51 9.40 -4.86 -1.94
CA ARG A 51 10.23 -6.06 -2.06
C ARG A 51 10.31 -6.70 -0.68
N GLY A 52 10.20 -8.02 -0.64
CA GLY A 52 10.42 -8.86 0.53
C GLY A 52 11.45 -9.91 0.19
#